data_AF-A0A2V5S8M2-F1
#
_entry.id   AF-A0A2V5S8M2-F1
#
_cell.length_a   1.000
_cell.length_b   1.000
_cell.length_c   1.000
_cell.angle_alpha   90.00
_cell.angle_beta   90.00
_cell.angle_gamma   90.00
#
_symmetry.space_group_name_H-M   'P 1'
#
loop_
_entity.id
_entity.type
_entity.pdbx_description
1 polymer ?
#
loop_
_entity_poly.entity_id
_entity_poly.type
_entity_poly.pdbx_seq_one_letter_code
_entity_poly.pdbx_strand_id
1 'polypeptide(L)' 'MAENQEIVATGRRKTSVARVRMTAGSGKIDINGRSFEEYFPTAPLQNAVLQPLQTV' A
#
# COMPACT_ATOMS: atom_id res chain seq x y z
N MET A 1 -12.51 20.89 12.00
CA MET A 1 -12.28 19.49 12.39
C MET A 1 -12.52 18.67 11.13
N ALA A 2 -11.49 18.40 10.35
CA ALA A 2 -11.62 17.62 9.13
C ALA A 2 -11.66 16.14 9.52
N GLU A 3 -12.72 15.43 9.17
CA GLU A 3 -12.76 13.97 9.26
C GLU A 3 -11.68 13.41 8.32
N ASN A 4 -10.53 13.01 8.87
CA ASN A 4 -9.60 12.18 8.13
C ASN A 4 -10.23 10.80 8.02
N GLN A 5 -10.90 10.55 6.89
CA GLN A 5 -11.46 9.26 6.56
C GLN A 5 -10.31 8.25 6.39
N GLU A 6 -9.95 7.58 7.48
CA GLU A 6 -8.93 6.54 7.51
C GLU A 6 -9.56 5.21 7.10
N ILE A 7 -9.14 4.69 5.94
CA ILE A 7 -9.54 3.37 5.46
C ILE A 7 -8.54 2.36 6.01
N VAL A 8 -9.03 1.47 6.87
CA VAL A 8 -8.24 0.36 7.40
C VAL A 8 -8.61 -0.92 6.65
N ALA A 9 -7.62 -1.58 6.06
CA ALA A 9 -7.79 -2.83 5.35
C ALA A 9 -6.73 -3.85 5.76
N THR A 10 -7.02 -5.14 5.57
CA THR A 10 -6.08 -6.23 5.82
C THR A 10 -5.99 -7.15 4.62
N GLY A 11 -4.78 -7.39 4.12
CA GLY A 11 -4.47 -8.38 3.09
C GLY A 11 -3.85 -9.64 3.69
N ARG A 12 -4.21 -10.81 3.17
CA ARG A 12 -3.67 -12.11 3.62
C ARG A 12 -3.31 -12.98 2.41
N ARG A 13 -2.14 -13.62 2.46
CA ARG A 13 -1.72 -14.60 1.44
C ARG A 13 -0.80 -15.66 2.06
N LYS A 14 -1.16 -16.94 1.95
CA LYS A 14 -0.43 -18.06 2.56
C LYS A 14 -0.26 -17.84 4.07
N THR A 15 0.95 -17.51 4.52
CA THR A 15 1.30 -17.18 5.91
C THR A 15 1.53 -15.68 6.14
N SER A 16 1.47 -14.86 5.09
CA SER A 16 1.74 -13.42 5.15
C SER A 16 0.47 -12.61 5.42
N VAL A 17 0.59 -11.61 6.29
CA VAL A 17 -0.49 -10.68 6.66
C VAL A 17 0.01 -9.24 6.51
N ALA A 18 -0.72 -8.42 5.75
CA ALA A 18 -0.45 -7.00 5.57
C ALA A 18 -1.61 -6.19 6.14
N ARG A 19 -1.31 -5.19 6.99
CA ARG A 19 -2.31 -4.24 7.50
C ARG A 19 -2.04 -2.89 6.86
N VAL A 20 -3.06 -2.34 6.22
CA VAL A 20 -2.98 -1.12 5.44
C VAL A 20 -3.85 -0.06 6.09
N ARG A 21 -3.30 1.14 6.22
CA ARG A 21 -4.01 2.34 6.65
C ARG A 21 -3.84 3.37 5.55
N MET A 22 -4.95 3.77 4.95
CA MET A 22 -4.98 4.72 3.85
C MET A 22 -5.75 5.96 4.28
N THR A 23 -5.23 7.11 3.90
CA THR A 23 -5.89 8.40 4.06
C THR A 23 -5.83 9.12 2.71
N ALA A 24 -6.80 10.00 2.44
CA ALA A 24 -6.76 10.84 1.25
C ALA A 24 -5.56 11.79 1.34
N GLY A 25 -4.65 11.75 0.36
CA GLY A 25 -3.41 12.52 0.44
C GLY A 25 -2.46 12.30 -0.75
N SER A 26 -1.18 12.58 -0.51
CA SER A 26 -0.11 12.71 -1.52
C SER A 26 0.31 11.43 -2.26
N GLY A 27 -0.35 10.30 -2.04
CA GLY A 27 -0.05 9.04 -2.72
C GLY A 27 1.29 8.38 -2.31
N LYS A 28 1.93 8.84 -1.23
CA LYS A 28 3.13 8.19 -0.69
C LYS A 28 2.79 6.83 -0.08
N ILE A 29 3.59 5.82 -0.40
CA ILE A 29 3.44 4.45 0.09
C ILE A 29 4.70 4.07 0.87
N ASP A 30 4.56 3.90 2.18
CA ASP A 30 5.62 3.46 3.08
C ASP A 30 5.26 2.09 3.69
N ILE A 31 6.24 1.19 3.77
CA ILE A 31 6.07 -0.18 4.25
C ILE A 31 7.05 -0.44 5.39
N ASN A 32 6.54 -0.56 6.62
CA ASN A 32 7.33 -0.79 7.83
C ASN A 32 8.51 0.19 8.01
N GLY A 33 8.30 1.46 7.64
CA GLY A 33 9.34 2.51 7.73
C GLY A 33 10.34 2.53 6.58
N ARG A 34 10.15 1.70 5.55
CA ARG A 34 10.92 1.74 4.30
C ARG A 34 10.07 2.25 3.15
N SER A 35 10.71 2.89 2.18
CA SER A 35 10.03 3.35 0.97
C SER A 35 9.57 2.15 0.13
N PHE A 36 8.48 2.31 -0.60
CA PHE A 36 7.94 1.28 -1.50
C PHE A 36 9.01 0.68 -2.45
N GLU A 37 9.84 1.54 -3.05
CA GLU A 37 10.89 1.14 -3.99
C GLU A 37 12.00 0.30 -3.34
N GLU A 38 12.31 0.58 -2.07
CA GLU A 38 13.31 -0.16 -1.30
C GLU A 38 12.76 -1.52 -0.84
N TYR A 39 11.48 -1.58 -0.47
CA TYR A 39 10.85 -2.82 -0.03
C TYR A 39 10.62 -3.80 -1.19
N PHE A 40 10.26 -3.30 -2.38
CA PHE A 40 10.09 -4.07 -3.61
C PHE A 40 11.10 -3.62 -4.68
N PRO A 41 12.32 -4.17 -4.69
CA PRO A 41 13.37 -3.72 -5.59
C PRO A 41 13.16 -4.12 -7.05
N THR A 42 12.27 -5.08 -7.33
CA THR A 42 12.05 -5.58 -8.70
C THR A 42 10.78 -4.99 -9.31
N ALA A 43 10.89 -4.51 -10.55
CA ALA A 43 9.78 -3.99 -11.35
C ALA A 43 8.51 -4.87 -11.38
N PRO A 44 8.59 -6.21 -11.56
CA PRO A 44 7.39 -7.05 -11.56
C PRO A 44 6.66 -7.05 -10.22
N LEU A 45 7.37 -6.97 -9.09
CA LEU A 45 6.73 -6.86 -7.77
C LEU A 45 6.07 -5.49 -7.58
N GLN A 46 6.71 -4.42 -8.04
CA GLN A 46 6.14 -3.09 -7.98
C GLN A 46 4.84 -3.00 -8.80
N ASN A 47 4.86 -3.53 -10.02
CA ASN A 47 3.70 -3.56 -10.90
C ASN A 47 2.54 -4.34 -10.27
N ALA A 48 2.80 -5.48 -9.62
CA ALA A 48 1.77 -6.27 -8.96
C ALA A 48 1.08 -5.52 -7.81
N VAL A 49 1.81 -4.65 -7.09
CA VAL A 49 1.24 -3.84 -5.99
C VAL A 49 0.48 -2.62 -6.52
N LEU A 50 0.92 -2.05 -7.64
CA LEU A 50 0.28 -0.87 -8.26
C LEU A 50 -0.93 -1.23 -9.12
N GLN A 51 -0.99 -2.45 -9.66
CA GLN A 51 -2.07 -2.90 -10.55
C GLN A 51 -3.49 -2.62 -10.00
N PRO A 52 -3.82 -2.87 -8.71
CA PRO A 52 -5.15 -2.58 -8.17
C PRO A 52 -5.51 -1.08 -8.13
N LEU A 53 -4.51 -0.19 -8.17
CA LEU A 53 -4.69 1.26 -8.16
C LEU A 53 -4.80 1.85 -9.58
N GLN A 54 -4.45 1.07 -10.61
CA GLN A 54 -4.45 1.49 -12.01
C GLN A 54 -5.72 1.09 -12.77
N THR A 55 -6.51 0.16 -12.25
CA THR A 55 -7.75 -0.29 -12.90
C THR A 55 -8.81 0.80 -12.81
N VAL A 56 -9.18 1.33 -13.99
CA VAL A 56 -10.32 2.24 -14.22
C VAL A 56 -11.62 1.47 -14.45
#